data_AF-A0A665V2L8-F1
#
_entry.id   AF-A0A665V2L8-F1
#
_cell.length_a   1.000
_cell.length_b   1.000
_cell.length_c   1.000
_cell.angle_alpha   90.00
_cell.angle_beta   90.00
_cell.angle_gamma   90.00
#
_symmetry.space_group_name_H-M   'P 1'
#
loop_
_entity.id
_entity.type
_entity.pdbx_description
1 polymer ?
#
loop_
_entity_poly.entity_id
_entity_poly.type
_entity_poly.pdbx_seq_one_letter_code
_entity_poly.pdbx_strand_id
1 'polypeptide(L)'
;MEDLADRLKLMVKTFRRECHRVLQSERTTIYGADGMLMVLQLAIAEVNKEHRGEFKVALSDVLMAWKHLLLGKLHLPPPNFARLENYDLILEAYESFLKRSNTVDLVDILSMYKQLRPVDSDPEEPVSPVSRMLL
;
A
#
# COMPACT_ATOMS: atom_id res chain seq x y z
N MET A 1 -13.13 -0.64 18.57
CA MET A 1 -11.84 -0.33 17.90
C MET A 1 -10.99 -1.59 17.70
N GLU A 2 -11.08 -2.59 18.59
CA GLU A 2 -10.40 -3.89 18.43
C GLU A 2 -10.70 -4.61 17.10
N ASP A 3 -11.96 -4.60 16.62
CA ASP A 3 -12.36 -5.29 15.38
C ASP A 3 -11.58 -4.85 14.12
N LEU A 4 -11.33 -3.55 13.92
CA LEU A 4 -10.61 -3.07 12.72
C LEU A 4 -9.13 -3.44 12.77
N ALA A 5 -8.50 -3.29 13.93
CA ALA A 5 -7.10 -3.63 14.12
C ALA A 5 -6.86 -5.13 13.90
N ASP A 6 -7.78 -5.98 14.38
CA ASP A 6 -7.68 -7.43 14.21
C ASP A 6 -7.96 -7.86 12.77
N ARG A 7 -8.89 -7.19 12.07
CA ARG A 7 -9.08 -7.39 10.62
C ARG A 7 -7.82 -7.03 9.83
N LEU A 8 -7.18 -5.89 10.12
CA LEU A 8 -5.92 -5.50 9.47
C LEU A 8 -4.80 -6.53 9.74
N LYS A 9 -4.69 -7.03 10.98
CA LYS A 9 -3.74 -8.10 11.30
C LYS A 9 -4.04 -9.37 10.50
N LEU A 10 -5.31 -9.75 10.37
CA LEU A 10 -5.72 -10.92 9.58
C LEU A 10 -5.36 -10.76 8.10
N MET A 11 -5.61 -9.58 7.53
CA MET A 11 -5.22 -9.25 6.16
C MET A 11 -3.72 -9.41 5.94
N VAL A 12 -2.91 -8.78 6.80
CA VAL A 12 -1.44 -8.85 6.71
C VAL A 12 -0.92 -10.27 6.92
N LYS A 13 -1.47 -11.02 7.88
CA LYS A 13 -1.12 -12.43 8.11
C LYS A 13 -1.43 -13.29 6.89
N THR A 14 -2.62 -13.13 6.31
CA THR A 14 -3.03 -13.88 5.12
C THR A 14 -2.13 -13.54 3.94
N PHE A 15 -1.87 -12.25 3.70
CA PHE A 15 -0.93 -11.83 2.67
C PHE A 15 0.46 -12.44 2.88
N ARG A 16 1.04 -12.36 4.09
CA ARG A 16 2.38 -12.92 4.34
C ARG A 16 2.45 -14.42 4.05
N ARG A 17 1.36 -15.18 4.30
CA ARG A 17 1.28 -16.62 3.99
C ARG A 17 1.15 -16.89 2.50
N GLU A 18 0.33 -16.10 1.81
CA GLU A 18 -0.12 -16.39 0.45
C GLU A 18 0.52 -15.50 -0.63
N CYS A 19 1.42 -14.58 -0.26
CA CYS A 19 1.97 -13.57 -1.17
C CYS A 19 2.64 -14.16 -2.41
N HIS A 20 3.24 -15.35 -2.31
CA HIS A 20 3.84 -16.08 -3.42
C HIS A 20 2.89 -16.36 -4.59
N ARG A 21 1.57 -16.29 -4.37
CA ARG A 21 0.53 -16.47 -5.42
C ARG A 21 0.27 -15.20 -6.22
N VAL A 22 0.64 -14.03 -5.69
CA VAL A 22 0.36 -12.70 -6.27
C VAL A 22 1.61 -11.85 -6.50
N LEU A 23 2.74 -12.21 -5.89
CA LEU A 23 4.03 -11.55 -6.03
C LEU A 23 5.10 -12.58 -6.38
N GLN A 24 6.06 -12.16 -7.20
CA GLN A 24 7.23 -12.98 -7.55
C GLN A 24 8.28 -13.00 -6.43
N SER A 25 8.29 -12.00 -5.55
CA SER A 25 9.26 -11.90 -4.47
C SER A 25 8.73 -12.50 -3.17
N GLU A 26 9.54 -13.35 -2.55
CA GLU A 26 9.22 -13.95 -1.24
C GLU A 26 9.48 -13.00 -0.06
N ARG A 27 10.26 -11.93 -0.25
CA ARG A 27 10.68 -11.00 0.81
C ARG A 27 10.16 -9.59 0.62
N THR A 28 8.89 -9.36 0.90
CA THR A 28 8.24 -8.06 0.68
C THR A 28 8.08 -7.24 1.97
N THR A 29 8.53 -5.98 1.94
CA THR A 29 8.31 -5.01 3.01
C THR A 29 6.87 -4.50 2.93
N ILE A 30 6.20 -4.32 4.07
CA ILE A 30 4.85 -3.77 4.12
C ILE A 30 4.91 -2.41 4.79
N TYR A 31 4.51 -1.36 4.09
CA TYR A 31 4.36 -0.04 4.69
C TYR A 31 2.95 0.18 5.21
N GLY A 32 2.88 0.51 6.50
CA GLY A 32 1.71 1.13 7.12
C GLY A 32 1.59 2.60 6.74
N ALA A 33 0.58 3.29 7.28
CA ALA A 33 0.27 4.68 6.93
C ALA A 33 1.48 5.62 7.08
N ASP A 34 2.27 5.52 8.15
CA ASP A 34 3.45 6.36 8.37
C ASP A 34 4.53 6.15 7.29
N GLY A 35 4.76 4.88 6.91
CA GLY A 35 5.70 4.54 5.84
C GLY A 35 5.24 5.06 4.49
N MET A 36 3.94 4.94 4.20
CA MET A 36 3.36 5.46 2.97
C MET A 36 3.46 7.00 2.92
N LEU A 37 3.18 7.71 4.02
CA LEU A 37 3.33 9.17 4.11
C LEU A 37 4.79 9.61 3.93
N MET A 38 5.74 8.88 4.53
CA MET A 38 7.17 9.13 4.36
C MET A 38 7.59 9.00 2.88
N VAL A 39 7.20 7.91 2.20
CA VAL A 39 7.52 7.72 0.78
C VAL A 39 6.88 8.81 -0.07
N LEU A 40 5.63 9.17 0.21
CA LEU A 40 4.95 10.21 -0.55
C LEU A 40 5.62 11.57 -0.35
N GLN A 41 6.07 11.90 0.86
CA GLN A 41 6.85 13.10 1.13
C GLN A 41 8.14 13.13 0.31
N LEU A 42 8.86 12.00 0.23
CA LEU A 42 10.09 11.88 -0.57
C LEU A 42 9.81 12.00 -2.07
N ALA A 43 8.73 11.37 -2.56
CA ALA A 43 8.32 11.44 -3.96
C ALA A 43 8.01 12.89 -4.38
N ILE A 44 7.25 13.63 -3.56
CA ILE A 44 6.95 15.05 -3.85
C ILE A 44 8.21 15.90 -3.79
N ALA A 45 9.08 15.67 -2.79
CA ALA A 45 10.34 16.42 -2.67
C ALA A 45 11.29 16.17 -3.87
N GLU A 46 11.35 14.96 -4.39
CA GLU A 46 12.16 14.66 -5.59
C GLU A 46 11.59 15.35 -6.83
N VAL A 47 10.28 15.27 -7.06
CA VAL A 47 9.62 15.96 -8.19
C VAL A 47 9.81 17.48 -8.09
N ASN A 48 9.68 18.06 -6.90
CA ASN A 48 9.93 19.48 -6.67
C ASN A 48 11.38 19.86 -6.95
N LYS A 49 12.35 19.00 -6.60
CA LYS A 49 13.76 19.21 -6.90
C LYS A 49 14.02 19.21 -8.40
N GLU A 50 13.41 18.29 -9.15
CA GLU A 50 13.56 18.22 -10.62
C GLU A 50 12.97 19.45 -11.33
N HIS A 51 11.84 19.98 -10.85
CA HIS A 51 11.11 21.06 -11.53
C HIS A 51 11.42 22.46 -11.01
N ARG A 52 11.79 22.59 -9.74
CA ARG A 52 11.98 23.87 -9.02
C ARG A 52 13.35 23.99 -8.37
N GLY A 53 14.18 22.94 -8.41
CA GLY A 53 15.52 22.93 -7.81
C GLY A 53 15.55 22.74 -6.30
N GLU A 54 14.40 22.56 -5.65
CA GLU A 54 14.30 22.44 -4.19
C GLU A 54 13.78 21.07 -3.72
N PHE A 55 14.56 20.38 -2.89
CA PHE A 55 14.14 19.14 -2.22
C PHE A 55 13.36 19.44 -0.93
N LYS A 56 12.17 20.02 -1.08
CA LYS A 56 11.29 20.38 0.03
C LYS A 56 9.84 20.16 -0.37
N VAL A 57 8.98 20.00 0.62
CA VAL A 57 7.54 19.87 0.43
C VAL A 57 6.80 20.42 1.65
N ALA A 58 5.68 21.10 1.42
CA ALA A 58 4.80 21.54 2.49
C ALA A 58 3.92 20.38 2.97
N LEU A 59 3.65 20.31 4.27
CA LEU A 59 2.79 19.27 4.83
C LEU A 59 1.38 19.28 4.19
N SER A 60 0.87 20.46 3.83
CA SER A 60 -0.41 20.60 3.10
C SER A 60 -0.43 19.81 1.80
N ASP A 61 0.68 19.83 1.06
CA ASP A 61 0.81 19.19 -0.24
C ASP A 61 0.90 17.68 -0.05
N VAL A 62 1.66 17.21 0.95
CA VAL A 62 1.69 15.78 1.33
C VAL A 62 0.28 15.28 1.64
N LEU A 63 -0.48 16.00 2.47
CA LEU A 63 -1.84 15.61 2.84
C LEU A 63 -2.81 15.67 1.65
N MET A 64 -2.65 16.61 0.73
CA MET A 64 -3.45 16.70 -0.49
C MET A 64 -3.16 15.54 -1.44
N ALA A 65 -1.88 15.26 -1.68
CA ALA A 65 -1.44 14.12 -2.48
C ALA A 65 -1.90 12.79 -1.85
N TRP A 66 -1.82 12.68 -0.52
CA TRP A 66 -2.23 11.49 0.22
C TRP A 66 -3.70 11.13 -0.02
N LYS A 67 -4.58 12.13 0.05
CA LYS A 67 -6.01 11.93 -0.21
C LYS A 67 -6.26 11.46 -1.65
N HIS A 68 -5.60 12.09 -2.62
CA HIS A 68 -5.71 11.68 -4.03
C HIS A 68 -5.18 10.25 -4.24
N LEU A 69 -4.06 9.91 -3.60
CA LEU A 69 -3.44 8.58 -3.69
C LEU A 69 -4.40 7.51 -3.19
N LEU A 70 -4.96 7.71 -1.99
CA LEU A 70 -5.91 6.76 -1.40
C LEU A 70 -7.18 6.62 -2.25
N LEU A 71 -7.76 7.73 -2.73
CA LEU A 71 -8.95 7.68 -3.59
C LEU A 71 -8.65 6.93 -4.90
N GLY A 72 -7.50 7.21 -5.52
CA GLY A 72 -7.05 6.54 -6.73
C GLY A 72 -6.84 5.04 -6.54
N LYS A 73 -6.05 4.63 -5.55
CA LYS A 73 -5.74 3.21 -5.29
C LYS A 73 -6.97 2.42 -4.82
N LEU A 74 -7.96 3.07 -4.19
CA LEU A 74 -9.22 2.44 -3.77
C LEU A 74 -10.31 2.46 -4.86
N HIS A 75 -10.05 3.05 -6.03
CA HIS A 75 -11.03 3.26 -7.11
C HIS A 75 -12.29 4.02 -6.63
N LEU A 76 -12.10 4.99 -5.74
CA LEU A 76 -13.17 5.85 -5.23
C LEU A 76 -13.34 7.08 -6.14
N PRO A 77 -14.50 7.76 -6.09
CA PRO A 77 -14.71 8.99 -6.84
C PRO A 77 -13.62 10.04 -6.57
N PRO A 78 -13.21 10.82 -7.58
CA PRO A 78 -12.19 11.84 -7.41
C PRO A 78 -12.66 12.90 -6.40
N PRO A 79 -11.72 13.52 -5.66
CA PRO A 79 -12.08 14.53 -4.68
C PRO A 79 -12.61 15.81 -5.35
N ASN A 80 -13.44 16.55 -4.62
CA ASN A 80 -13.97 17.86 -5.06
C ASN A 80 -12.92 18.99 -5.00
N PHE A 81 -11.69 18.72 -4.56
CA PHE A 81 -10.61 19.70 -4.48
C PHE A 81 -9.55 19.44 -5.55
N ALA A 82 -8.79 20.47 -5.91
CA ALA A 82 -7.79 20.40 -6.96
C ALA A 82 -6.66 19.41 -6.65
N ARG A 83 -6.12 18.79 -7.70
CA ARG A 83 -4.87 18.01 -7.67
C ARG A 83 -3.67 18.96 -7.55
N LEU A 84 -2.58 18.43 -6.98
CA LEU A 84 -1.28 19.11 -7.07
C LEU A 84 -0.81 19.19 -8.53
N GLU A 85 -0.05 20.24 -8.83
CA GLU A 85 0.77 20.29 -10.04
C GLU A 85 1.72 19.09 -10.07
N ASN A 86 1.94 18.50 -11.25
CA ASN A 86 2.80 17.34 -11.44
C ASN A 86 2.39 16.07 -10.65
N TYR A 87 1.12 15.94 -10.24
CA TYR A 87 0.66 14.78 -9.47
C TYR A 87 0.93 13.43 -10.16
N ASP A 88 0.82 13.36 -11.49
CA ASP A 88 1.11 12.11 -12.21
C ASP A 88 2.58 11.68 -12.08
N LEU A 89 3.51 12.64 -12.07
CA LEU A 89 4.94 12.38 -11.81
C LEU A 89 5.18 11.99 -10.35
N ILE A 90 4.46 12.60 -9.41
CA ILE A 90 4.53 12.24 -7.98
C ILE A 90 4.06 10.80 -7.78
N LEU A 91 2.96 10.41 -8.42
CA LEU A 91 2.44 9.04 -8.36
C LEU A 91 3.43 8.05 -8.96
N GLU A 92 4.01 8.37 -10.13
CA GLU A 92 5.04 7.54 -10.75
C GLU A 92 6.27 7.38 -9.84
N ALA A 93 6.75 8.45 -9.21
CA ALA A 93 7.88 8.41 -8.30
C ALA A 93 7.58 7.56 -7.04
N TYR A 94 6.37 7.68 -6.48
CA TYR A 94 5.90 6.86 -5.36
C TYR A 94 5.87 5.37 -5.72
N GLU A 95 5.20 4.99 -6.80
CA GLU A 95 5.08 3.60 -7.23
C GLU A 95 6.45 3.00 -7.62
N SER A 96 7.30 3.81 -8.26
CA SER A 96 8.67 3.41 -8.57
C SER A 96 9.51 3.16 -7.32
N PHE A 97 9.32 3.95 -6.25
CA PHE A 97 9.98 3.71 -4.97
C PHE A 97 9.54 2.36 -4.38
N LEU A 98 8.23 2.10 -4.33
CA LEU A 98 7.69 0.84 -3.82
C LEU A 98 8.24 -0.36 -4.59
N LYS A 99 8.21 -0.30 -5.93
CA LYS A 99 8.71 -1.35 -6.81
C LYS A 99 10.20 -1.62 -6.60
N ARG A 100 11.05 -0.58 -6.59
CA ARG A 100 12.51 -0.73 -6.42
C ARG A 100 12.91 -1.24 -5.05
N SER A 101 12.12 -0.94 -4.02
CA SER A 101 12.38 -1.38 -2.64
C SER A 101 11.73 -2.73 -2.29
N ASN A 102 11.05 -3.37 -3.24
CA ASN A 102 10.21 -4.55 -3.03
C ASN A 102 9.25 -4.36 -1.84
N THR A 103 8.57 -3.22 -1.86
CA THR A 103 7.62 -2.79 -0.83
C THR A 103 6.21 -2.76 -1.40
N VAL A 104 5.23 -3.11 -0.58
CA VAL A 104 3.80 -2.90 -0.87
C VAL A 104 3.18 -2.06 0.23
N ASP A 105 2.15 -1.30 -0.12
CA ASP A 105 1.42 -0.51 0.85
C ASP A 105 0.11 -1.16 1.32
N LEU A 106 -0.56 -0.55 2.30
CA LEU A 106 -1.79 -1.11 2.87
C LEU A 106 -2.92 -1.28 1.85
N VAL A 107 -2.98 -0.42 0.83
CA VAL A 107 -4.03 -0.49 -0.19
C VAL A 107 -3.73 -1.62 -1.17
N ASP A 108 -2.46 -1.80 -1.53
CA ASP A 108 -2.00 -2.96 -2.31
C ASP A 108 -2.32 -4.27 -1.58
N ILE A 109 -2.04 -4.34 -0.27
CA ILE A 109 -2.36 -5.49 0.59
C ILE A 109 -3.87 -5.75 0.59
N LEU A 110 -4.70 -4.72 0.69
CA LEU A 110 -6.16 -4.86 0.64
C LEU A 110 -6.61 -5.47 -0.69
N SER A 111 -6.09 -4.96 -1.80
CA SER A 111 -6.41 -5.45 -3.15
C SER A 111 -5.94 -6.89 -3.35
N MET A 112 -4.72 -7.22 -2.94
CA MET A 112 -4.19 -8.58 -3.00
C MET A 112 -4.95 -9.53 -2.09
N TYR A 113 -5.29 -9.11 -0.87
CA TYR A 113 -6.09 -9.93 0.05
C TYR A 113 -7.46 -10.28 -0.51
N LYS A 114 -8.10 -9.36 -1.25
CA LYS A 114 -9.36 -9.66 -1.97
C LYS A 114 -9.18 -10.70 -3.07
N GLN A 115 -8.03 -10.72 -3.76
CA GLN A 115 -7.71 -11.72 -4.78
C GLN A 115 -7.34 -13.08 -4.18
N LEU A 116 -6.72 -13.07 -3.00
CA LEU A 116 -6.24 -14.27 -2.30
C LEU A 116 -7.35 -14.99 -1.53
N ARG A 117 -8.40 -14.28 -1.12
CA ARG A 117 -9.56 -14.89 -0.47
C ARG A 117 -10.33 -15.77 -1.47
N PRO A 118 -10.52 -17.07 -1.20
CA PRO A 118 -11.49 -17.87 -1.94
C PRO A 118 -12.88 -17.25 -1.75
N VAL A 119 -13.68 -17.26 -2.81
CA VAL A 119 -15.05 -16.69 -2.82
C VAL A 119 -15.94 -17.30 -1.73
N ASP A 120 -15.60 -18.48 -1.20
CA ASP A 120 -16.40 -19.26 -0.25
C ASP A 120 -15.74 -19.55 1.11
N SER A 121 -14.65 -18.87 1.51
CA SER A 121 -14.04 -19.11 2.82
C SER A 121 -14.65 -18.23 3.91
N ASP A 122 -15.46 -18.85 4.77
CA ASP A 122 -16.00 -18.28 6.01
C ASP A 122 -14.85 -17.78 6.92
N PRO A 123 -15.04 -16.69 7.69
CA PRO A 123 -13.97 -16.04 8.44
C PRO A 123 -13.54 -16.80 9.71
N GLU A 124 -14.05 -18.00 9.96
CA GLU A 124 -13.84 -18.73 11.22
C GLU A 124 -12.96 -19.98 11.15
N GLU A 125 -12.43 -20.42 10.00
CA GLU A 125 -11.54 -21.60 10.05
C GLU A 125 -10.18 -21.24 10.65
N PRO A 126 -9.84 -21.74 11.87
CA PRO A 126 -8.49 -21.62 12.37
C PRO A 126 -7.59 -22.40 11.43
N VAL A 127 -6.55 -21.73 10.92
CA VAL A 127 -5.51 -22.38 10.14
C VAL A 127 -4.94 -23.54 10.96
N SER A 128 -5.29 -24.76 10.55
CA SER A 128 -4.74 -25.98 11.12
C SER A 128 -3.20 -25.91 11.02
N PRO A 129 -2.46 -26.20 12.09
CA PRO A 129 -1.01 -26.28 12.01
C PRO A 129 -0.67 -27.37 11.02
N VAL A 130 0.14 -27.00 10.02
CA VAL A 130 0.74 -27.89 9.04
C VAL A 130 1.16 -29.20 9.73
N SER A 131 0.39 -30.27 9.51
CA SER A 131 0.82 -31.63 9.82
C SER A 131 2.07 -31.87 9.00
N ARG A 132 3.23 -31.68 9.63
CA ARG A 132 4.50 -32.11 9.09
C ARG A 132 4.41 -33.61 8.85
N MET A 133 4.43 -33.94 7.56
CA MET A 133 5.26 -34.99 6.98
C MET A 133 4.80 -36.42 7.27
N LEU A 134 4.23 -37.03 6.22
CA LEU A 134 4.17 -38.48 6.05
C LEU A 134 5.59 -39.08 6.14
N LEU A 135 5.75 -40.06 7.05
CA LEU A 135 6.24 -41.42 6.81
C LEU A 135 5.97 -42.28 8.04
#